data_AF-A0A380KX87-F1
#
_entry.id   AF-A0A380KX87-F1
#
_cell.length_a   1.000
_cell.length_b   1.000
_cell.length_c   1.000
_cell.angle_alpha   90.00
_cell.angle_beta   90.00
_cell.angle_gamma   90.00
#
_symmetry.space_group_name_H-M   'P 1'
#
loop_
_entity.id
_entity.type
_entity.pdbx_description
1 polymer ?
#
loop_
_entity_poly.entity_id
_entity_poly.type
_entity_poly.pdbx_seq_one_letter_code
_entity_poly.pdbx_strand_id
1 'polypeptide(L)' 'MKNQICTHCGADQFVVKKQLKGYAGLVSEEAKFVSGGIALYHEICQNCGTVHRSFVKDVEKL' A
#
# COMPACT_ATOMS: atom_id res chain seq x y z
N MET A 1 -14.01 -4.47 16.37
CA MET A 1 -12.90 -3.99 15.50
C MET A 1 -11.95 -3.21 16.38
N LYS A 2 -10.64 -3.46 16.32
CA LYS A 2 -9.67 -2.58 17.01
C LYS A 2 -9.74 -1.22 16.31
N ASN A 3 -9.95 -0.14 17.06
CA ASN A 3 -9.85 1.20 16.51
C ASN A 3 -8.42 1.40 15.99
N GLN A 4 -8.27 1.54 14.68
CA GLN A 4 -6.98 1.84 14.07
C GLN A 4 -6.65 3.31 14.37
N ILE A 5 -5.48 3.56 14.95
CA ILE A 5 -5.00 4.90 15.32
C ILE A 5 -3.70 5.17 14.58
N CYS A 6 -3.57 6.36 14.01
CA CYS A 6 -2.35 6.81 13.37
C CYS A 6 -1.24 6.96 14.42
N THR A 7 -0.16 6.21 14.26
CA THR A 7 1.00 6.22 15.16
C THR A 7 1.75 7.55 15.17
N HIS A 8 1.55 8.39 14.16
CA HIS A 8 2.18 9.71 14.09
C HIS A 8 1.33 10.81 14.74
N CYS A 9 0.04 10.90 14.44
CA CYS A 9 -0.78 12.06 14.83
C CYS A 9 -1.99 11.72 15.71
N GLY A 10 -2.21 10.45 16.03
CA GLY A 10 -3.33 10.01 16.89
C GLY A 10 -4.73 10.03 16.25
N ALA A 11 -4.87 10.44 14.99
CA ALA A 11 -6.16 10.43 14.28
C ALA A 11 -6.56 9.00 13.85
N ASP A 12 -7.84 8.77 13.60
CA ASP A 12 -8.42 7.46 13.27
C ASP A 12 -9.06 7.37 11.87
N GLN A 13 -8.95 8.44 11.07
CA GLN A 13 -9.48 8.50 9.72
C GLN A 13 -8.41 8.11 8.69
N PHE A 14 -8.73 7.09 7.87
CA PHE A 14 -7.83 6.56 6.85
C PHE A 14 -8.50 6.46 5.47
N VAL A 15 -7.69 6.55 4.41
CA VAL A 15 -8.09 6.33 3.02
C VAL A 15 -7.17 5.31 2.36
N VAL A 16 -7.74 4.44 1.52
CA VAL A 16 -6.95 3.53 0.68
C VAL A 16 -6.65 4.20 -0.66
N LYS A 17 -5.37 4.28 -1.04
CA LYS A 17 -4.91 4.72 -2.37
C LYS A 17 -4.15 3.61 -3.07
N LYS A 18 -4.21 3.61 -4.40
CA LYS A 18 -3.59 2.59 -5.27
C LYS A 18 -2.35 3.18 -5.94
N GLN A 19 -1.21 2.54 -5.74
CA GLN A 19 -0.02 2.70 -6.58
C GLN A 19 -0.19 1.79 -7.80
N LEU A 20 -0.26 2.40 -8.99
CA LEU A 20 -0.54 1.67 -10.24
C LEU A 20 0.61 0.73 -10.62
N LYS A 21 0.27 -0.27 -11.43
CA LYS A 21 1.22 -1.21 -12.04
C LYS A 21 2.20 -0.45 -12.95
N GLY A 22 3.43 -0.95 -13.06
CA GLY A 22 4.50 -0.36 -13.88
C GLY A 22 5.81 -0.27 -13.11
N TYR A 23 6.60 0.78 -13.34
CA TYR A 23 7.86 1.04 -12.62
C TYR A 23 7.71 1.22 -11.11
N ALA A 24 6.50 1.52 -10.63
CA ALA A 24 6.19 1.66 -9.21
C ALA A 24 5.47 0.41 -8.64
N GLY A 25 5.26 -0.65 -9.42
CA GLY A 25 4.65 -1.88 -8.92
C GLY A 25 5.65 -2.76 -8.14
N LEU A 26 5.13 -3.70 -7.37
CA LEU A 26 5.97 -4.79 -6.84
C LEU A 26 6.35 -5.74 -7.99
N VAL A 27 7.60 -6.18 -8.02
CA VAL A 27 8.12 -7.17 -8.97
C VAL A 27 8.75 -8.33 -8.20
N SER A 28 8.79 -9.52 -8.81
CA SER A 28 9.52 -10.66 -8.22
C SER A 28 11.01 -10.33 -8.14
N GLU A 29 11.66 -10.84 -7.10
CA GLU A 29 13.10 -10.62 -6.87
C GLU A 29 13.96 -11.13 -8.03
N GLU A 30 13.52 -12.24 -8.66
CA GLU A 30 14.20 -12.90 -9.76
C GLU A 30 13.88 -12.30 -11.14
N ALA A 31 12.99 -11.31 -11.20
CA ALA A 31 12.52 -10.74 -12.46
C ALA A 31 13.66 -10.01 -13.19
N LYS A 32 14.09 -10.58 -14.32
CA LYS A 32 15.14 -9.98 -15.18
C LYS A 32 14.67 -8.77 -15.99
N PHE A 33 13.35 -8.57 -16.07
CA PHE A 33 12.72 -7.45 -16.78
C PHE A 33 11.54 -6.91 -15.96
N VAL A 34 11.44 -5.58 -15.86
CA VAL A 34 10.39 -4.88 -15.10
C VAL A 34 9.14 -4.74 -15.96
N SER A 35 8.53 -5.84 -16.37
CA SER A 35 7.25 -5.82 -17.10
C SER A 35 6.14 -6.40 -16.23
N GLY A 36 5.11 -5.58 -15.94
CA GLY A 36 3.84 -6.09 -15.40
C GLY A 36 3.70 -6.16 -13.87
N GLY A 37 4.43 -5.33 -13.11
CA GLY A 37 4.40 -5.32 -11.65
C GLY A 37 3.00 -5.29 -11.01
N ILE A 38 2.91 -5.80 -9.78
CA ILE A 38 1.67 -5.91 -9.00
C ILE A 38 1.34 -4.54 -8.37
N ALA A 39 0.06 -4.17 -8.35
CA ALA A 39 -0.37 -2.91 -7.75
C ALA A 39 -0.27 -2.99 -6.22
N LEU A 40 0.34 -1.98 -5.61
CA LEU A 40 0.42 -1.82 -4.17
C LEU A 40 -0.69 -0.88 -3.69
N TYR A 41 -1.30 -1.19 -2.56
CA TYR A 41 -2.31 -0.35 -1.92
C TYR A 41 -1.76 0.19 -0.62
N HIS A 42 -2.08 1.44 -0.32
CA HIS A 42 -1.63 2.14 0.87
C HIS A 42 -2.84 2.60 1.67
N GLU A 43 -2.85 2.28 2.96
CA GLU A 43 -3.78 2.84 3.93
C GLU A 43 -3.12 4.08 4.54
N ILE A 44 -3.67 5.26 4.23
CA ILE A 44 -3.05 6.56 4.50
C ILE A 44 -3.93 7.35 5.48
N CYS A 45 -3.33 7.89 6.53
CA CYS A 45 -4.00 8.79 7.46
C CYS A 45 -4.46 10.05 6.72
N GLN A 46 -5.76 10.34 6.75
CA GLN A 46 -6.32 11.52 6.07
C GLN A 46 -5.87 12.84 6.72
N ASN A 47 -5.51 12.82 8.01
CA ASN A 47 -5.12 14.02 8.74
C ASN A 47 -3.67 14.46 8.47
N CYS A 48 -2.71 13.52 8.50
CA CYS A 48 -1.28 13.85 8.40
C CYS A 48 -0.55 13.19 7.22
N GLY A 49 -1.22 12.39 6.40
CA GLY A 49 -0.60 11.71 5.26
C GLY A 49 0.30 10.52 5.59
N THR A 50 0.43 10.14 6.87
CA THR A 50 1.22 8.97 7.27
C THR A 50 0.66 7.69 6.65
N VAL A 51 1.52 6.91 5.98
CA VAL A 51 1.18 5.55 5.52
C VAL A 51 1.20 4.61 6.72
N HIS A 52 0.05 4.05 7.08
CA HIS A 52 -0.05 3.09 8.18
C HIS A 52 0.45 1.71 7.76
N ARG A 53 0.06 1.26 6.57
CA ARG A 53 0.50 0.01 5.98
C ARG A 53 0.38 0.04 4.46
N SER A 54 1.22 -0.77 3.82
CA SER A 54 1.16 -1.08 2.39
C SER A 54 0.82 -2.56 2.23
N PHE A 55 -0.06 -2.90 1.28
CA PHE A 55 -0.51 -4.27 1.08
C PHE A 55 -0.92 -4.55 -0.37
N VAL A 56 -0.87 -5.83 -0.75
CA VAL A 56 -1.48 -6.33 -1.99
C VAL A 56 -2.88 -6.83 -1.65
N LYS A 57 -3.88 -6.54 -2.49
CA LYS A 57 -5.26 -7.03 -2.29
C LYS A 57 -5.42 -8.51 -2.64
N ASP A 58 -4.76 -8.90 -3.72
CA ASP A 58 -4.84 -10.21 -4.33
C ASP A 58 -3.57 -11.00 -3.95
N VAL A 59 -3.54 -11.57 -2.75
CA VAL A 59 -2.35 -12.25 -2.20
C VAL A 59 -1.92 -13.44 -3.06
N GLU A 60 -2.86 -14.07 -3.76
CA GLU A 60 -2.61 -15.15 -4.71
C GLU A 60 -1.83 -14.72 -5.97
N LYS A 61 -1.62 -13.41 -6.16
CA LYS A 61 -0.84 -12.85 -7.27
C LYS A 61 0.57 -12.43 -6.87
N LEU A 62 0.96 -12.60 -5.60
CA LEU A 62 2.34 -12.40 -5.14
C LEU A 62 3.26 -13.49 -5.68
#